data_AF-A0A150UVG6-F1
#
_entry.id   AF-A0A150UVG6-F1
#
_cell.length_a   1.000
_cell.length_b   1.000
_cell.length_c   1.000
_cell.angle_alpha   90.00
_cell.angle_beta   90.00
_cell.angle_gamma   90.00
#
_symmetry.space_group_name_H-M   'P 1'
#
loop_
_entity.id
_entity.type
_entity.pdbx_description
1 polymer ?
#
loop_
_entity_poly.entity_id
_entity_poly.type
_entity_poly.pdbx_seq_one_letter_code
_entity_poly.pdbx_strand_id
1 'polypeptide(L)'
;MYDPEGKALRRRIERRYLQQLVTGCGKGWCMNEYCKSGRQHLGLQDTITTKDALPMIKPFLDGLNHGQDHTPLHFCVDEKSQKQRAVAMMLAAESGFGGKDAGYSFEWCLGALEAEAGDLDAARVWLKNWAPTKGEIKG
;
A
#
# COMPACT_ATOMS: atom_id res chain seq x y z
N MET A 1 -12.52 -9.11 24.02
CA MET A 1 -13.10 -10.11 23.09
C MET A 1 -11.99 -11.09 22.75
N TYR A 2 -12.13 -12.35 23.16
CA TYR A 2 -11.18 -13.43 22.85
C TYR A 2 -11.52 -14.00 21.45
N ASP A 3 -10.55 -14.04 20.52
CA ASP A 3 -10.74 -14.44 19.11
C ASP A 3 -9.61 -15.40 18.66
N PRO A 4 -9.53 -16.62 19.25
CA PRO A 4 -8.42 -17.55 19.02
C PRO A 4 -8.33 -18.06 17.58
N GLU A 5 -9.44 -18.02 16.84
CA GLU A 5 -9.52 -18.44 15.44
C GLU A 5 -9.44 -17.26 14.46
N GLY A 6 -9.28 -16.01 14.94
CA GLY A 6 -9.21 -14.80 14.10
C GLY A 6 -10.48 -14.49 13.28
N LYS A 7 -11.59 -15.21 13.52
CA LYS A 7 -12.83 -15.10 12.73
C LYS A 7 -13.45 -13.71 12.86
N ALA A 8 -13.36 -13.08 14.03
CA ALA A 8 -13.90 -11.74 14.22
C ALA A 8 -13.04 -10.69 13.50
N LEU A 9 -11.71 -10.80 13.57
CA LEU A 9 -10.80 -9.94 12.81
C LEU A 9 -11.05 -10.07 11.30
N ARG A 10 -11.11 -11.29 10.77
CA ARG A 10 -11.39 -11.55 9.35
C ARG A 10 -12.68 -10.89 8.89
N ARG A 11 -13.78 -11.04 9.65
CA ARG A 11 -15.07 -10.41 9.33
C ARG A 11 -15.00 -8.88 9.33
N ARG A 12 -14.20 -8.27 10.22
CA ARG A 12 -14.00 -6.81 10.23
C ARG A 12 -13.25 -6.35 8.99
N ILE A 13 -12.20 -7.07 8.59
CA ILE A 13 -11.41 -6.79 7.37
C ILE A 13 -12.29 -6.91 6.13
N GLU A 14 -13.04 -8.01 5.99
CA GLU A 14 -13.97 -8.24 4.90
C GLU A 14 -15.03 -7.13 4.81
N ARG A 15 -15.68 -6.80 5.92
CA ARG A 15 -16.67 -5.71 5.97
C ARG A 15 -16.07 -4.36 5.58
N ARG A 16 -14.84 -4.08 6.02
CA ARG A 16 -14.14 -2.82 5.69
C ARG A 16 -13.87 -2.72 4.19
N TYR A 17 -13.43 -3.81 3.56
CA TYR A 17 -13.25 -3.86 2.12
C TYR A 17 -14.56 -3.63 1.36
N LEU A 18 -15.63 -4.35 1.71
CA LEU A 18 -16.93 -4.20 1.07
C LEU A 18 -17.46 -2.76 1.21
N GLN A 19 -17.36 -2.17 2.40
CA GLN A 19 -17.74 -0.78 2.62
C GLN A 19 -16.93 0.17 1.72
N GLN A 20 -15.62 -0.03 1.63
CA GLN A 20 -14.74 0.84 0.85
C GLN A 20 -14.98 0.72 -0.66
N LEU A 21 -15.20 -0.50 -1.17
CA LEU A 21 -15.46 -0.76 -2.59
C LEU A 21 -16.86 -0.33 -3.05
N VAL A 22 -17.89 -0.50 -2.21
CA VAL A 22 -19.29 -0.22 -2.58
C VAL A 22 -19.71 1.22 -2.21
N THR A 23 -19.24 1.73 -1.07
CA THR A 23 -19.62 3.07 -0.57
C THR A 23 -18.54 4.10 -0.84
N GLY A 24 -17.26 3.73 -0.70
CA GLY A 24 -16.14 4.66 -0.76
C GLY A 24 -15.81 5.28 0.61
N CYS A 25 -14.69 5.98 0.66
CA CYS A 25 -14.23 6.67 1.87
C CYS A 25 -14.66 8.15 1.92
N GLY A 26 -15.18 8.71 0.82
CA GLY A 26 -15.65 10.09 0.73
C GLY A 26 -14.54 11.15 0.63
N LYS A 27 -13.27 10.74 0.53
CA LYS A 27 -12.13 11.65 0.54
C LYS A 27 -11.78 12.10 -0.88
N GLY A 28 -11.75 13.41 -1.13
CA GLY A 28 -11.51 14.02 -2.46
C GLY A 28 -10.10 13.79 -3.04
N TRP A 29 -9.15 13.36 -2.22
CA TRP A 29 -7.77 13.04 -2.62
C TRP A 29 -7.51 11.53 -2.72
N CYS A 30 -8.54 10.69 -2.49
CA CYS A 30 -8.35 9.26 -2.50
C CYS A 30 -7.95 8.79 -3.89
N MET A 31 -6.86 8.03 -3.99
CA MET A 31 -6.39 7.38 -5.23
C MET A 31 -6.28 5.86 -5.07
N ASN A 32 -7.07 5.26 -4.16
CA ASN A 32 -7.02 3.82 -3.90
C ASN A 32 -8.00 3.07 -4.82
N GLU A 33 -7.48 2.16 -5.65
CA GLU A 33 -8.28 1.32 -6.57
C GLU A 33 -9.26 0.38 -5.86
N TYR A 34 -9.02 0.08 -4.57
CA TYR A 34 -9.93 -0.69 -3.70
C TYR A 34 -10.95 0.19 -2.99
N CYS A 35 -11.20 1.41 -3.48
CA CYS A 35 -12.15 2.35 -2.91
C CYS A 35 -13.00 2.99 -3.99
N LYS A 36 -14.33 3.03 -3.82
CA LYS A 36 -15.24 3.69 -4.79
C LYS A 36 -14.82 5.12 -5.11
N SER A 37 -14.54 5.93 -4.09
CA SER A 37 -14.08 7.31 -4.27
C SER A 37 -12.74 7.36 -5.02
N GLY A 38 -11.81 6.45 -4.71
CA GLY A 38 -10.53 6.38 -5.40
C GLY A 38 -10.64 5.95 -6.86
N ARG A 39 -11.48 4.95 -7.14
CA ARG A 39 -11.80 4.50 -8.50
C ARG A 39 -12.40 5.61 -9.34
N GLN A 40 -13.30 6.42 -8.78
CA GLN A 40 -13.86 7.58 -9.46
C GLN A 40 -12.78 8.59 -9.87
N HIS A 41 -11.83 8.90 -8.99
CA HIS A 41 -10.72 9.82 -9.33
C HIS A 41 -9.71 9.22 -10.30
N LEU A 42 -9.55 7.89 -10.30
CA LEU A 42 -8.71 7.15 -11.25
C LEU A 42 -9.37 6.94 -12.62
N GLY A 43 -10.64 7.35 -12.80
CA GLY A 43 -11.38 7.10 -14.06
C GLY A 43 -11.81 5.65 -14.25
N LEU A 44 -11.77 4.82 -13.20
CA LEU A 44 -12.23 3.44 -13.19
C LEU A 44 -13.76 3.43 -12.97
N GLN A 45 -14.53 3.66 -14.05
CA GLN A 45 -15.98 3.95 -14.01
C GLN A 45 -16.88 2.74 -13.67
N ASP A 46 -16.32 1.57 -13.37
CA ASP A 46 -17.12 0.39 -13.01
C ASP A 46 -17.69 0.53 -11.60
N THR A 47 -19.01 0.63 -11.50
CA THR A 47 -19.72 0.53 -10.22
C THR A 47 -19.55 -0.89 -9.69
N ILE A 48 -18.77 -1.04 -8.62
CA ILE A 48 -18.51 -2.34 -7.99
C ILE A 48 -19.67 -2.71 -7.07
N THR A 49 -20.36 -3.81 -7.37
CA THR A 49 -21.35 -4.38 -6.46
C THR A 49 -20.67 -5.30 -5.43
N THR A 50 -21.38 -5.68 -4.38
CA THR A 50 -20.88 -6.69 -3.41
C THR A 50 -20.50 -8.00 -4.10
N LYS A 51 -21.25 -8.40 -5.14
CA LYS A 51 -20.98 -9.63 -5.90
C LYS A 51 -19.64 -9.56 -6.64
N ASP A 52 -19.28 -8.37 -7.13
CA ASP A 52 -18.01 -8.13 -7.85
C ASP A 52 -16.84 -7.95 -6.87
N ALA A 53 -17.10 -7.31 -5.71
CA ALA A 53 -16.09 -7.06 -4.69
C ALA A 53 -15.57 -8.33 -4.02
N LEU A 54 -16.42 -9.35 -3.81
CA LEU A 54 -16.05 -10.58 -3.12
C LEU A 54 -14.89 -11.33 -3.80
N PRO A 55 -14.91 -11.58 -5.13
CA PRO A 55 -13.76 -12.11 -5.85
C PRO A 55 -12.49 -11.25 -5.73
N MET A 56 -12.62 -9.92 -5.76
CA MET A 56 -11.47 -9.00 -5.68
C MET A 56 -10.70 -9.13 -4.36
N ILE A 57 -11.41 -9.33 -3.25
CA ILE A 57 -10.80 -9.33 -1.91
C ILE A 57 -10.48 -10.73 -1.38
N LYS A 58 -11.02 -11.78 -2.01
CA LYS A 58 -10.83 -13.17 -1.61
C LYS A 58 -9.34 -13.56 -1.48
N PRO A 59 -8.43 -13.20 -2.41
CA PRO A 59 -7.02 -13.53 -2.27
C PRO A 59 -6.39 -12.97 -0.99
N PHE A 60 -6.78 -11.74 -0.59
CA PHE A 60 -6.26 -11.11 0.63
C PHE A 60 -6.89 -11.72 1.90
N LEU A 61 -8.17 -12.11 1.85
CA LEU A 61 -8.79 -12.79 2.99
C LEU A 61 -8.22 -14.20 3.20
N ASP A 62 -7.90 -14.89 2.11
CA ASP A 62 -7.30 -16.22 2.16
C ASP A 62 -5.83 -16.14 2.62
N GLY A 63 -5.05 -15.15 2.14
CA GLY A 63 -3.68 -14.92 2.63
C GLY A 63 -3.60 -14.73 4.15
N LEU A 64 -4.54 -13.96 4.73
CA LEU A 64 -4.66 -13.79 6.18
C LEU A 64 -4.99 -15.10 6.91
N ASN A 65 -5.84 -15.96 6.33
CA ASN A 65 -6.20 -17.25 6.92
C ASN A 65 -5.02 -18.24 6.92
N HIS A 66 -4.13 -18.14 5.94
CA HIS A 66 -2.95 -18.99 5.83
C HIS A 66 -1.75 -18.49 6.64
N GLY A 67 -1.93 -17.43 7.44
CA GLY A 67 -0.86 -16.86 8.26
C GLY A 67 0.25 -16.21 7.42
N GLN A 68 -0.08 -15.71 6.24
CA GLN A 68 0.89 -14.98 5.43
C GLN A 68 1.10 -13.59 6.03
N ASP A 69 2.24 -13.41 6.70
CA ASP A 69 2.62 -12.16 7.41
C ASP A 69 2.64 -10.92 6.50
N HIS A 70 2.73 -11.10 5.19
CA HIS A 70 2.83 -10.02 4.20
C HIS A 70 1.61 -9.87 3.30
N THR A 71 0.44 -10.34 3.74
CA THR A 71 -0.80 -10.12 2.98
C THR A 71 -1.14 -8.62 2.93
N PRO A 72 -1.21 -8.00 1.74
CA PRO A 72 -1.45 -6.56 1.66
C PRO A 72 -2.89 -6.21 2.07
N LEU A 73 -3.02 -5.12 2.83
CA LEU A 73 -4.30 -4.53 3.22
C LEU A 73 -4.49 -3.19 2.52
N HIS A 74 -5.34 -3.15 1.50
CA HIS A 74 -5.56 -1.96 0.68
C HIS A 74 -6.61 -1.02 1.30
N PHE A 75 -6.47 -0.70 2.58
CA PHE A 75 -7.38 0.22 3.25
C PHE A 75 -7.02 1.68 3.01
N CYS A 76 -8.03 2.51 2.82
CA CYS A 76 -7.89 3.96 2.88
C CYS A 76 -7.48 4.37 4.29
N VAL A 77 -6.35 5.07 4.35
CA VAL A 77 -5.76 5.67 5.56
C VAL A 77 -5.84 7.20 5.46
N ASP A 78 -4.85 7.95 5.91
CA ASP A 78 -4.71 9.40 5.74
C ASP A 78 -4.06 9.81 4.40
N GLU A 79 -4.12 11.12 4.12
CA GLU A 79 -3.66 11.70 2.86
C GLU A 79 -2.15 11.62 2.70
N LYS A 80 -1.42 11.86 3.81
CA LYS A 80 0.03 11.87 3.83
C LYS A 80 0.56 10.50 3.45
N SER A 81 0.10 9.45 4.12
CA SER A 81 0.53 8.07 3.82
C SER A 81 0.16 7.64 2.40
N GLN A 82 -1.01 8.05 1.87
CA GLN A 82 -1.37 7.70 0.50
C GLN A 82 -0.48 8.41 -0.54
N LYS A 83 -0.18 9.69 -0.35
CA LYS A 83 0.73 10.46 -1.22
C LYS A 83 2.15 9.90 -1.15
N GLN A 84 2.68 9.71 0.07
CA GLN A 84 4.03 9.18 0.27
C GLN A 84 4.18 7.77 -0.29
N ARG A 85 3.16 6.90 -0.19
CA ARG A 85 3.18 5.57 -0.83
C ARG A 85 3.36 5.66 -2.35
N ALA A 86 2.64 6.56 -3.03
CA ALA A 86 2.76 6.71 -4.47
C ALA A 86 4.17 7.18 -4.88
N VAL A 87 4.72 8.15 -4.14
CA VAL A 87 6.09 8.64 -4.37
C VAL A 87 7.13 7.56 -4.05
N ALA A 88 6.94 6.79 -2.97
CA ALA A 88 7.80 5.67 -2.60
C ALA A 88 7.84 4.59 -3.68
N MET A 89 6.69 4.31 -4.33
CA MET A 89 6.63 3.39 -5.46
C MET A 89 7.44 3.89 -6.65
N MET A 90 7.37 5.20 -6.95
CA MET A 90 8.20 5.81 -7.99
C MET A 90 9.68 5.69 -7.65
N LEU A 91 10.08 6.07 -6.43
CA LEU A 91 11.47 5.93 -5.94
C LEU A 91 11.98 4.48 -5.97
N ALA A 92 11.15 3.50 -5.62
CA ALA A 92 11.54 2.09 -5.63
C ALA A 92 11.64 1.50 -7.04
N ALA A 93 10.98 2.13 -8.02
CA ALA A 93 11.06 1.81 -9.44
C ALA A 93 12.22 2.54 -10.13
N GLU A 94 12.73 3.65 -9.56
CA GLU A 94 13.96 4.29 -10.01
C GLU A 94 15.13 3.28 -9.87
N SER A 95 15.74 2.94 -11.00
CA SER A 95 16.99 2.19 -11.04
C SER A 95 18.17 3.17 -11.19
N GLY A 96 19.17 3.03 -10.31
CA GLY A 96 20.47 3.68 -10.46
C GLY A 96 20.47 5.20 -10.30
N PHE A 97 20.66 5.66 -9.06
CA PHE A 97 21.34 6.95 -8.83
C PHE A 97 22.83 6.78 -9.19
N GLY A 98 23.15 6.84 -10.49
CA GLY A 98 24.52 6.94 -10.96
C GLY A 98 25.28 5.62 -11.13
N GLY A 99 24.78 4.71 -11.97
CA GLY A 99 25.58 3.64 -12.58
C GLY A 99 25.91 2.47 -11.65
N LYS A 100 25.54 1.25 -12.08
CA LYS A 100 25.76 -0.04 -11.41
C LYS A 100 25.01 -0.32 -10.11
N ASP A 101 24.48 0.68 -9.42
CA ASP A 101 23.79 0.45 -8.14
C ASP A 101 22.35 -0.02 -8.35
N ALA A 102 22.00 -1.14 -7.70
CA ALA A 102 20.64 -1.64 -7.66
C ALA A 102 19.74 -0.69 -6.87
N GLY A 103 18.49 -0.51 -7.30
CA GLY A 103 17.54 0.37 -6.61
C GLY A 103 17.23 -0.09 -5.17
N TYR A 104 16.56 0.75 -4.40
CA TYR A 104 16.16 0.44 -3.02
C TYR A 104 14.85 -0.35 -2.96
N SER A 105 14.62 -1.07 -1.86
CA SER A 105 13.32 -1.71 -1.61
C SER A 105 12.24 -0.67 -1.33
N PHE A 106 10.97 -1.04 -1.52
CA PHE A 106 9.84 -0.14 -1.30
C PHE A 106 9.78 0.38 0.14
N GLU A 107 10.07 -0.49 1.11
CA GLU A 107 10.05 -0.20 2.54
C GLU A 107 11.10 0.85 2.89
N TRP A 108 12.31 0.77 2.31
CA TRP A 108 13.35 1.78 2.47
C TRP A 108 12.94 3.11 1.84
N CYS A 109 12.37 3.10 0.63
CA CYS A 109 11.89 4.31 -0.02
C CYS A 109 10.78 5.00 0.77
N LEU A 110 9.84 4.23 1.33
CA LEU A 110 8.77 4.75 2.17
C LEU A 110 9.33 5.33 3.48
N GLY A 111 10.24 4.60 4.15
CA GLY A 111 10.89 5.06 5.38
C GLY A 111 11.69 6.34 5.19
N ALA A 112 12.36 6.51 4.05
CA ALA A 112 13.06 7.73 3.70
C ALA A 112 12.11 8.93 3.56
N LEU A 113 10.98 8.75 2.87
CA LEU A 113 9.96 9.79 2.76
C LEU A 113 9.30 10.10 4.11
N GLU A 114 9.15 9.12 4.98
CA GLU A 114 8.66 9.36 6.35
C GLU A 114 9.65 10.16 7.19
N ALA A 115 10.95 9.83 7.11
CA ALA A 115 12.03 10.53 7.81
C ALA A 115 12.18 11.99 7.33
N GLU A 116 12.07 12.21 6.02
CA GLU A 116 12.29 13.52 5.38
C GLU A 116 10.99 14.27 5.09
N ALA A 117 9.90 13.96 5.82
CA ALA A 117 8.60 14.63 5.73
C ALA A 117 7.99 14.70 4.32
N GLY A 118 8.36 13.77 3.44
CA GLY A 118 7.90 13.68 2.05
C GLY A 118 8.73 14.48 1.05
N ASP A 119 9.84 15.10 1.47
CA ASP A 119 10.80 15.74 0.57
C ASP A 119 11.54 14.66 -0.25
N LEU A 120 11.36 14.71 -1.56
CA LEU A 120 11.88 13.71 -2.49
C LEU A 120 13.41 13.75 -2.60
N ASP A 121 14.01 14.93 -2.61
CA ASP A 121 15.45 15.09 -2.79
C ASP A 121 16.20 14.76 -1.51
N ALA A 122 15.67 15.19 -0.36
CA ALA A 122 16.18 14.78 0.94
C ALA A 122 16.06 13.26 1.14
N ALA A 123 14.93 12.65 0.73
CA ALA A 123 14.74 11.20 0.81
C ALA A 123 15.78 10.43 -0.02
N ARG A 124 16.16 10.93 -1.21
CA ARG A 124 17.24 10.32 -2.02
C ARG A 124 18.58 10.37 -1.32
N VAL A 125 18.92 11.51 -0.71
CA VAL A 125 20.15 11.66 0.08
C VAL A 125 20.13 10.71 1.29
N TRP A 126 18.99 10.60 1.97
CA TRP A 126 18.83 9.70 3.10
C TRP A 126 19.04 8.24 2.68
N LEU A 127 18.41 7.78 1.59
CA LEU A 127 18.58 6.42 1.08
C LEU A 127 20.05 6.09 0.78
N LYS A 128 20.77 7.01 0.14
CA LYS A 128 22.20 6.85 -0.16
C LYS A 128 23.06 6.65 1.09
N ASN A 129 22.68 7.30 2.19
CA ASN A 129 23.47 7.28 3.43
C ASN A 129 23.13 6.09 4.34
N TRP A 130 21.91 5.56 4.27
CA TRP A 130 21.39 4.64 5.30
C TRP A 130 20.85 3.31 4.77
N ALA A 131 20.39 3.25 3.52
CA ALA A 131 19.67 2.09 3.00
C ALA A 131 20.59 1.14 2.22
N PRO A 132 20.47 -0.18 2.39
CA PRO A 132 21.12 -1.16 1.52
C PRO A 132 20.41 -1.20 0.15
N THR A 133 21.22 -1.37 -0.90
CA THR A 133 20.70 -1.55 -2.26
C THR A 133 20.21 -2.99 -2.50
N LYS A 134 19.28 -3.20 -3.44
CA LYS A 134 18.77 -4.54 -3.76
C LYS A 134 19.92 -5.46 -4.24
N GLY A 135 20.20 -6.53 -3.50
CA GLY A 135 21.28 -7.47 -3.87
C GLY A 135 22.64 -7.15 -3.25
N GLU A 136 22.72 -6.12 -2.41
CA GLU A 136 23.85 -5.93 -1.51
C GLU A 136 23.77 -6.99 -0.40
N ILE A 137 24.59 -8.04 -0.52
CA ILE A 137 24.80 -9.01 0.55
C ILE A 137 25.68 -8.32 1.58
N LYS A 138 25.11 -7.92 2.73
CA LYS A 138 25.91 -7.55 3.89
C LYS A 138 26.65 -8.81 4.36
N GLY A 139 27.96 -8.85 4.10
CA GLY A 139 28.88 -9.86 4.64
C GLY A 139 29.04 -9.74 6.14
#